data_AF-A0A168NMR3-F1
#
_entry.id   AF-A0A168NMR3-F1
#
_cell.length_a   1.000
_cell.length_b   1.000
_cell.length_c   1.000
_cell.angle_alpha   90.00
_cell.angle_beta   90.00
_cell.angle_gamma   90.00
#
_symmetry.space_group_name_H-M   'P 1'
#
loop_
_entity.id
_entity.type
_entity.pdbx_description
1 polymer ?
#
loop_
_entity_poly.entity_id
_entity_poly.type
_entity_poly.pdbx_seq_one_letter_code
_entity_poly.pdbx_strand_id
1 'polypeptide(L)'
;MKKMGSKTQADLHHIKNRIRNQHQKFKKRHLDHSEFTSEEDLPYQGDSDLSLPLEILFRVALYINQQKAANKIESTLVSVTTNSIDILVNSLTAFERIVHTPIPKAYNIHLKQAVVLYIFFLPFALVDTLAWIVAPVVALVSFTLFGIEAIGAEIENPFGYDDNDLPLNRYCDELKKEVEYIIYHIPTQSTSILLDGQ
;
A
#
# COMPACT_ATOMS: atom_id res chain seq x y z
N MET A 1 24.47 45.52 -29.45
CA MET A 1 24.21 44.07 -29.23
C MET A 1 23.51 43.88 -27.88
N LYS A 2 22.18 44.01 -27.79
CA LYS A 2 21.48 43.85 -26.49
C LYS A 2 19.99 43.51 -26.70
N LYS A 3 19.68 42.30 -27.19
CA LYS A 3 18.27 41.84 -27.26
C LYS A 3 18.07 40.33 -27.42
N MET A 4 18.99 39.51 -26.90
CA MET A 4 18.89 38.04 -26.98
C MET A 4 19.06 37.35 -25.62
N GLY A 5 18.75 38.05 -24.52
CA GLY A 5 18.77 37.49 -23.16
C GLY A 5 17.45 37.62 -22.38
N SER A 6 16.44 38.29 -22.95
CA SER A 6 15.19 38.62 -22.24
C SER A 6 14.08 37.57 -22.45
N LYS A 7 14.05 36.86 -23.59
CA LYS A 7 13.00 35.84 -23.86
C LYS A 7 13.21 34.56 -23.04
N THR A 8 14.43 34.07 -22.91
CA THR A 8 14.76 32.85 -22.17
C THR A 8 14.45 32.96 -20.66
N GLN A 9 14.60 34.15 -20.08
CA GLN A 9 14.32 34.39 -18.66
C GLN A 9 12.82 34.44 -18.35
N ALA A 10 12.01 34.94 -19.30
CA ALA A 10 10.56 34.94 -19.19
C ALA A 10 9.97 33.52 -19.30
N ASP A 11 10.52 32.69 -20.21
CA ASP A 11 10.08 31.30 -20.39
C ASP A 11 10.43 30.42 -19.19
N LEU A 12 11.64 30.57 -18.63
CA LEU A 12 12.05 29.88 -17.39
C LEU A 12 11.15 30.25 -16.20
N HIS A 13 10.78 31.53 -16.08
CA HIS A 13 9.89 31.99 -15.01
C HIS A 13 8.46 31.43 -15.17
N HIS A 14 7.97 31.37 -16.40
CA HIS A 14 6.65 30.81 -16.72
C HIS A 14 6.60 29.29 -16.47
N ILE A 15 7.66 28.55 -16.81
CA ILE A 15 7.77 27.11 -16.54
C ILE A 15 7.83 26.85 -15.02
N LYS A 16 8.61 27.64 -14.27
CA LYS A 16 8.71 27.52 -12.81
C LYS A 16 7.36 27.76 -12.12
N ASN A 17 6.57 28.73 -12.60
CA ASN A 17 5.22 28.98 -12.09
C ASN A 17 4.24 27.85 -12.47
N ARG A 18 4.36 27.25 -13.65
CA ARG A 18 3.55 26.08 -14.00
C ARG A 18 3.86 24.86 -13.12
N ILE A 19 5.13 24.57 -12.86
CA ILE A 19 5.53 23.45 -12.00
C ILE A 19 5.04 23.69 -10.56
N ARG A 20 5.14 24.93 -10.05
CA ARG A 20 4.62 25.30 -8.73
C ARG A 20 3.10 25.16 -8.64
N ASN A 21 2.38 25.66 -9.64
CA ASN A 21 0.91 25.58 -9.67
C ASN A 21 0.44 24.12 -9.84
N GLN A 22 1.17 23.28 -10.56
CA GLN A 22 0.85 21.86 -10.66
C GLN A 22 1.11 21.12 -9.35
N HIS A 23 2.22 21.40 -8.66
CA HIS A 23 2.46 20.88 -7.31
C HIS A 23 1.37 21.33 -6.33
N GLN A 24 0.96 22.59 -6.37
CA GLN A 24 -0.12 23.10 -5.52
C GLN A 24 -1.47 22.46 -5.85
N LYS A 25 -1.77 22.24 -7.15
CA LYS A 25 -3.01 21.58 -7.58
C LYS A 25 -3.02 20.09 -7.22
N PHE A 26 -1.87 19.42 -7.27
CA PHE A 26 -1.71 18.02 -6.86
C PHE A 26 -1.85 17.88 -5.33
N LYS A 27 -1.25 18.80 -4.56
CA LYS A 27 -1.45 18.90 -3.11
C LYS A 27 -2.92 19.16 -2.78
N LYS A 28 -3.57 20.11 -3.46
CA LYS A 28 -4.98 20.46 -3.21
C LYS A 28 -5.96 19.33 -3.52
N ARG A 29 -5.71 18.51 -4.56
CA ARG A 29 -6.54 17.33 -4.87
C ARG A 29 -6.49 16.25 -3.79
N HIS A 30 -5.38 16.14 -3.05
CA HIS A 30 -5.25 15.20 -1.93
C HIS A 30 -5.87 15.72 -0.63
N LEU A 31 -6.24 17.01 -0.57
CA LEU A 31 -6.74 17.70 0.62
C LEU A 31 -8.23 18.03 0.55
N ASP A 32 -8.93 17.62 -0.51
CA ASP A 32 -10.36 17.87 -0.68
C ASP A 32 -11.17 16.81 0.08
N HIS A 33 -11.11 16.88 1.42
CA HIS A 33 -11.81 15.97 2.34
C HIS A 33 -13.24 16.43 2.68
N SER A 34 -13.72 17.52 2.06
CA SER A 34 -14.93 18.25 2.51
C SER A 34 -16.24 17.50 2.31
N GLU A 35 -16.26 16.36 1.62
CA GLU A 35 -17.49 15.59 1.41
C GLU A 35 -17.85 14.71 2.62
N PHE A 36 -16.87 14.37 3.48
CA PHE A 36 -17.07 13.48 4.63
C PHE A 36 -16.62 14.07 5.98
N THR A 37 -16.16 15.33 6.04
CA THR A 37 -15.67 15.96 7.28
C THR A 37 -16.24 17.36 7.47
N SER A 38 -16.65 17.68 8.70
CA SER A 38 -16.92 19.08 9.08
C SER A 38 -15.61 19.81 9.37
N GLU A 39 -15.58 21.15 9.28
CA GLU A 39 -14.37 21.94 9.60
C GLU A 39 -13.86 21.71 11.04
N GLU A 40 -14.75 21.30 11.96
CA GLU A 40 -14.43 20.95 13.35
C GLU A 40 -13.80 19.56 13.49
N ASP A 41 -14.06 18.64 12.55
CA ASP A 41 -13.51 17.28 12.53
C ASP A 41 -12.11 17.20 11.90
N LEU A 42 -11.51 18.32 11.49
CA LEU A 42 -10.17 18.37 10.92
C LEU A 42 -9.10 18.43 12.04
N PRO A 43 -8.39 17.35 12.40
CA PRO A 43 -7.06 17.46 12.98
C PRO A 43 -6.19 18.27 12.01
N TYR A 44 -5.76 19.43 12.50
CA TYR A 44 -4.58 20.19 12.11
C TYR A 44 -4.00 19.84 10.72
N GLN A 45 -4.40 20.64 9.73
CA GLN A 45 -3.78 20.86 8.42
C GLN A 45 -2.43 20.15 8.17
N GLY A 46 -2.47 18.84 7.89
CA GLY A 46 -1.43 18.09 7.16
C GLY A 46 0.02 18.24 7.65
N ASP A 47 0.24 18.45 8.94
CA ASP A 47 1.57 18.58 9.57
C ASP A 47 1.91 17.39 10.50
N SER A 48 1.03 16.39 10.59
CA SER A 48 1.26 15.19 11.40
C SER A 48 2.11 14.17 10.64
N ASP A 49 3.22 13.72 11.24
CA ASP A 49 4.07 12.60 10.79
C ASP A 49 3.35 11.22 10.77
N LEU A 50 2.01 11.21 10.79
CA LEU A 50 1.18 10.02 10.95
C LEU A 50 0.82 9.41 9.59
N SER A 51 0.77 8.07 9.51
CA SER A 51 0.27 7.40 8.32
C SER A 51 -1.24 7.64 8.14
N LEU A 52 -1.67 7.90 6.89
CA LEU A 52 -3.08 8.18 6.57
C LEU A 52 -4.07 7.12 7.09
N PRO A 53 -3.79 5.80 6.99
CA PRO A 53 -4.69 4.79 7.54
C PRO A 53 -4.86 4.90 9.06
N LEU A 54 -3.80 5.26 9.77
CA LEU A 54 -3.84 5.44 11.22
C LEU A 54 -4.67 6.67 11.60
N GLU A 55 -4.60 7.74 10.81
CA GLU A 55 -5.45 8.93 11.00
C GLU A 55 -6.94 8.59 10.84
N ILE A 56 -7.28 7.78 9.83
CA ILE A 56 -8.67 7.33 9.60
C ILE A 56 -9.17 6.50 10.81
N LEU A 57 -8.36 5.55 11.28
CA LEU A 57 -8.72 4.72 12.44
C LEU A 57 -8.91 5.57 13.71
N PHE A 58 -8.05 6.57 13.92
CA PHE A 58 -8.18 7.51 15.03
C PHE A 58 -9.49 8.31 14.97
N ARG A 59 -9.87 8.79 13.78
CA ARG A 59 -11.14 9.50 13.57
C ARG A 59 -12.36 8.62 13.87
N VAL A 60 -12.34 7.36 13.44
CA VAL A 60 -13.40 6.39 13.76
C VAL A 60 -13.52 6.17 15.28
N ALA A 61 -12.38 6.03 15.98
CA ALA A 61 -12.36 5.90 17.43
C ALA A 61 -12.91 7.15 18.14
N LEU A 62 -12.56 8.36 17.67
CA LEU A 62 -13.12 9.60 18.20
C LEU A 62 -14.63 9.67 18.02
N TYR A 63 -15.14 9.31 16.84
CA TYR A 63 -16.58 9.30 16.57
C TYR A 63 -17.33 8.38 17.54
N ILE A 64 -16.84 7.17 17.78
CA ILE A 64 -17.45 6.23 18.73
C ILE A 64 -17.46 6.83 20.15
N ASN A 65 -16.35 7.42 20.59
CA ASN A 65 -16.28 8.06 21.91
C ASN A 65 -17.26 9.24 22.04
N GLN A 66 -17.43 10.04 21.00
CA GLN A 66 -18.44 11.11 20.97
C GLN A 66 -19.87 10.57 21.07
N GLN A 67 -20.20 9.50 20.33
CA GLN A 67 -21.53 8.87 20.44
C GLN A 67 -21.77 8.30 21.84
N LYS A 68 -20.72 7.81 22.51
CA LYS A 68 -20.80 7.37 23.91
C LYS A 68 -21.05 8.53 24.86
N ALA A 69 -20.35 9.65 24.69
CA ALA A 69 -20.57 10.87 25.48
C ALA A 69 -22.00 11.41 25.30
N ALA A 70 -22.57 11.27 24.11
CA ALA A 70 -23.97 11.59 23.81
C ALA A 70 -24.99 10.56 24.33
N ASN A 71 -24.57 9.52 25.06
CA ASN A 71 -25.41 8.41 25.55
C ASN A 71 -26.23 7.69 24.46
N LYS A 72 -25.78 7.73 23.20
CA LYS A 72 -26.45 7.05 22.08
C LYS A 72 -26.06 5.57 21.95
N ILE A 73 -24.96 5.16 22.59
CA ILE A 73 -24.44 3.80 22.54
C ILE A 73 -24.09 3.28 23.94
N GLU A 74 -24.28 1.98 24.11
CA GLU A 74 -24.06 1.26 25.36
C GLU A 74 -22.56 0.98 25.58
N SER A 75 -22.13 0.86 26.84
CA SER A 75 -20.69 0.81 27.17
C SER A 75 -20.02 -0.48 26.72
N THR A 76 -20.74 -1.60 26.74
CA THR A 76 -20.23 -2.89 26.26
C THR A 76 -20.00 -2.83 24.75
N LEU A 77 -20.93 -2.23 23.99
CA LEU A 77 -20.75 -2.04 22.55
C LEU A 77 -19.48 -1.21 22.23
N VAL A 78 -19.23 -0.12 22.97
CA VAL A 78 -17.98 0.66 22.81
C VAL A 78 -16.75 -0.20 22.99
N SER A 79 -16.71 -1.03 24.04
CA SER A 79 -15.58 -1.93 24.31
C SER A 79 -15.34 -2.91 23.15
N VAL A 80 -16.42 -3.51 22.61
CA VAL A 80 -16.34 -4.43 21.47
C VAL A 80 -15.85 -3.73 20.21
N THR A 81 -16.33 -2.52 19.93
CA THR A 81 -15.91 -1.77 18.74
C THR A 81 -14.48 -1.25 18.86
N THR A 82 -14.05 -0.79 20.05
CA THR A 82 -12.65 -0.40 20.30
C THR A 82 -11.70 -1.57 20.08
N ASN A 83 -12.04 -2.77 20.55
CA ASN A 83 -11.23 -3.96 20.29
C ASN A 83 -11.14 -4.27 18.78
N SER A 84 -12.24 -4.06 18.04
CA SER A 84 -12.22 -4.21 16.57
C SER A 84 -11.29 -3.20 15.90
N ILE A 85 -11.20 -1.97 16.42
CA ILE A 85 -10.25 -0.95 15.95
C ILE A 85 -8.81 -1.36 16.29
N ASP A 86 -8.56 -1.86 17.50
CA ASP A 86 -7.23 -2.35 17.90
C ASP A 86 -6.73 -3.47 16.97
N ILE A 87 -7.64 -4.36 16.53
CA ILE A 87 -7.32 -5.38 15.52
C ILE A 87 -6.88 -4.72 14.21
N LEU A 88 -7.59 -3.69 13.73
CA LEU A 88 -7.21 -2.97 12.51
C LEU A 88 -5.85 -2.25 12.66
N VAL A 89 -5.57 -1.65 13.82
CA VAL A 89 -4.28 -1.01 14.11
C VAL A 89 -3.15 -2.05 14.11
N ASN A 90 -3.38 -3.21 14.70
CA ASN A 90 -2.43 -4.32 14.69
C ASN A 90 -2.14 -4.82 13.27
N SER A 91 -3.18 -4.96 12.44
CA SER A 91 -3.02 -5.32 11.02
C SER A 91 -2.23 -4.26 10.24
N LEU A 92 -2.53 -2.98 10.43
CA LEU A 92 -1.78 -1.88 9.80
C LEU A 92 -0.29 -1.95 10.17
N THR A 93 0.01 -2.11 11.47
CA THR A 93 1.38 -2.22 11.97
C THR A 93 2.10 -3.43 11.38
N ALA A 94 1.38 -4.56 11.21
CA ALA A 94 1.93 -5.76 10.58
C ALA A 94 2.30 -5.51 9.10
N PHE A 95 1.44 -4.81 8.34
CA PHE A 95 1.72 -4.45 6.95
C PHE A 95 2.88 -3.44 6.84
N GLU A 96 2.91 -2.43 7.70
CA GLU A 96 4.01 -1.46 7.77
C GLU A 96 5.34 -2.17 8.04
N ARG A 97 5.38 -3.17 8.93
CA ARG A 97 6.59 -3.98 9.15
C ARG A 97 7.01 -4.70 7.88
N ILE A 98 6.10 -5.38 7.18
CA ILE A 98 6.45 -6.13 5.95
C ILE A 98 7.03 -5.17 4.90
N VAL A 99 6.42 -4.01 4.70
CA VAL A 99 6.86 -3.01 3.71
C VAL A 99 8.17 -2.32 4.11
N HIS A 100 8.35 -2.00 5.39
CA HIS A 100 9.50 -1.23 5.87
C HIS A 100 10.70 -2.08 6.28
N THR A 101 10.58 -3.40 6.35
CA THR A 101 11.72 -4.31 6.54
C THR A 101 12.00 -5.16 5.29
N PRO A 102 12.26 -4.55 4.11
CA PRO A 102 12.62 -5.31 2.93
C PRO A 102 14.00 -5.97 3.11
N ILE A 103 14.26 -7.04 2.36
CA ILE A 103 15.57 -7.68 2.35
C ILE A 103 16.59 -6.64 1.87
N PRO A 104 17.80 -6.58 2.47
CA PRO A 104 18.79 -5.59 2.07
C PRO A 104 19.12 -5.70 0.59
N LYS A 105 19.05 -4.59 -0.16
CA LYS A 105 19.36 -4.57 -1.60
C LYS A 105 20.73 -5.15 -1.95
N ALA A 106 21.71 -5.00 -1.06
CA ALA A 106 23.04 -5.58 -1.23
C ALA A 106 22.99 -7.12 -1.32
N TYR A 107 22.09 -7.78 -0.57
CA TYR A 107 21.90 -9.23 -0.64
C TYR A 107 21.45 -9.65 -2.05
N ASN A 108 20.42 -9.02 -2.60
CA ASN A 108 19.92 -9.34 -3.94
C ASN A 108 20.97 -9.11 -5.03
N ILE A 109 21.72 -8.00 -4.95
CA ILE A 109 22.81 -7.72 -5.89
C ILE A 109 23.87 -8.83 -5.81
N HIS A 110 24.29 -9.21 -4.61
CA HIS A 110 25.30 -10.26 -4.42
C HIS A 110 24.80 -11.64 -4.84
N LEU A 111 23.54 -11.98 -4.57
CA LEU A 111 22.94 -13.24 -5.01
C LEU A 111 22.99 -13.36 -6.53
N LYS A 112 22.58 -12.32 -7.25
CA LYS A 112 22.62 -12.28 -8.71
C LYS A 112 24.05 -12.42 -9.25
N GLN A 113 25.00 -11.68 -8.67
CA GLN A 113 26.42 -11.79 -9.04
C GLN A 113 26.96 -13.21 -8.82
N ALA A 114 26.62 -13.84 -7.70
CA ALA A 114 27.04 -15.20 -7.38
C ALA A 114 26.48 -16.23 -8.37
N VAL A 115 25.19 -16.13 -8.73
CA VAL A 115 24.57 -17.02 -9.73
C VAL A 115 25.23 -16.86 -11.11
N VAL A 116 25.48 -15.61 -11.54
CA VAL A 116 26.16 -15.33 -12.81
C VAL A 116 27.57 -15.91 -12.82
N LEU A 117 28.35 -15.71 -11.74
CA LEU A 117 29.70 -16.26 -11.64
C LEU A 117 29.67 -17.79 -11.60
N TYR A 118 28.74 -18.40 -10.87
CA TYR A 118 28.60 -19.85 -10.80
C TYR A 118 28.38 -20.45 -12.19
N ILE A 119 27.42 -19.91 -12.96
CA ILE A 119 27.12 -20.39 -14.31
C ILE A 119 28.29 -20.13 -15.27
N PHE A 120 29.00 -19.01 -15.10
CA PHE A 120 30.19 -18.69 -15.91
C PHE A 120 31.34 -19.68 -15.69
N PHE A 121 31.61 -20.07 -14.44
CA PHE A 121 32.69 -21.01 -14.11
C PHE A 121 32.32 -22.49 -14.33
N LEU A 122 31.03 -22.83 -14.27
CA LEU A 122 30.52 -24.20 -14.44
C LEU A 122 31.01 -24.93 -15.70
N PRO A 123 31.02 -24.36 -16.92
CA PRO A 123 31.49 -25.07 -18.11
C PRO A 123 32.98 -25.43 -18.01
N PHE A 124 33.81 -24.58 -17.41
CA PHE A 124 35.25 -24.87 -17.23
C PHE A 124 35.48 -26.02 -16.26
N ALA A 125 34.61 -26.19 -15.26
CA ALA A 125 34.69 -27.29 -14.30
C ALA A 125 34.25 -28.65 -14.89
N LEU A 126 33.34 -28.64 -15.88
CA LEU A 126 32.71 -29.86 -16.42
C LEU A 126 33.23 -30.26 -17.82
N VAL A 127 34.00 -29.41 -18.50
CA VAL A 127 34.41 -29.65 -19.89
C VAL A 127 35.21 -30.95 -20.07
N ASP A 128 36.08 -31.29 -19.11
CA ASP A 128 36.93 -32.49 -19.19
C ASP A 128 36.13 -33.80 -19.04
N THR A 129 34.97 -33.75 -18.39
CA THR A 129 34.15 -34.93 -18.10
C THR A 129 32.99 -35.12 -19.08
N LEU A 130 32.35 -34.02 -19.50
CA LEU A 130 31.15 -34.06 -20.36
C LEU A 130 31.42 -33.69 -21.83
N ALA A 131 32.59 -33.14 -22.16
CA ALA A 131 32.92 -32.64 -23.50
C ALA A 131 31.77 -31.79 -24.08
N TRP A 132 31.26 -32.13 -25.27
CA TRP A 132 30.18 -31.38 -25.95
C TRP A 132 28.83 -31.38 -25.22
N ILE A 133 28.57 -32.36 -24.34
CA ILE A 133 27.31 -32.45 -23.57
C ILE A 133 27.28 -31.37 -22.47
N VAL A 134 28.42 -30.74 -22.16
CA VAL A 134 28.47 -29.65 -21.16
C VAL A 134 27.54 -28.50 -21.52
N ALA A 135 27.39 -28.17 -22.82
CA ALA A 135 26.57 -27.04 -23.26
C ALA A 135 25.08 -27.20 -22.91
N PRO A 136 24.38 -28.29 -23.29
CA PRO A 136 22.98 -28.49 -22.89
C PRO A 136 22.81 -28.66 -21.37
N VAL A 137 23.78 -29.24 -20.67
CA VAL A 137 23.72 -29.37 -19.20
C VAL A 137 23.83 -28.01 -18.52
N VAL A 138 24.81 -27.19 -18.90
CA VAL A 138 24.95 -25.82 -18.37
C VAL A 138 23.75 -24.97 -18.72
N ALA A 139 23.19 -25.11 -19.93
CA ALA A 139 21.95 -24.43 -20.32
C ALA A 139 20.78 -24.80 -19.38
N LEU A 140 20.58 -26.09 -19.10
CA LEU A 140 19.53 -26.56 -18.19
C LEU A 140 19.72 -26.03 -16.75
N VAL A 141 20.95 -26.09 -16.24
CA VAL A 141 21.29 -25.57 -14.90
C VAL A 141 21.07 -24.06 -14.85
N SER A 142 21.49 -23.33 -15.88
CA SER A 142 21.32 -21.87 -15.95
C SER A 142 19.84 -21.47 -15.98
N PHE A 143 19.02 -22.19 -16.76
CA PHE A 143 17.57 -21.97 -16.81
C PHE A 143 16.94 -22.16 -15.42
N THR A 144 17.33 -23.22 -14.72
CA THR A 144 16.83 -23.50 -13.37
C THR A 144 17.23 -22.41 -12.37
N LEU A 145 18.52 -22.05 -12.33
CA LEU A 145 19.04 -21.09 -11.35
C LEU A 145 18.55 -19.66 -11.60
N PHE A 146 18.55 -19.21 -12.86
CA PHE A 146 17.99 -17.90 -13.20
C PHE A 146 16.48 -17.87 -13.05
N GLY A 147 15.78 -18.97 -13.34
CA GLY A 147 14.34 -19.07 -13.10
C GLY A 147 13.99 -18.90 -11.63
N ILE A 148 14.71 -19.57 -10.74
CA ILE A 148 14.51 -19.44 -9.28
C ILE A 148 14.87 -18.02 -8.79
N GLU A 149 15.96 -17.42 -9.30
CA GLU A 149 16.34 -16.04 -8.94
C GLU A 149 15.28 -15.02 -9.37
N ALA A 150 14.74 -15.17 -10.58
CA ALA A 150 13.69 -14.29 -11.10
C ALA A 150 12.39 -14.42 -10.30
N ILE A 151 11.94 -15.64 -10.01
CA ILE A 151 10.75 -15.88 -9.18
C ILE A 151 10.97 -15.31 -7.77
N GLY A 152 12.16 -15.51 -7.20
CA GLY A 152 12.53 -14.97 -5.89
C GLY A 152 12.43 -13.44 -5.82
N ALA A 153 12.81 -12.76 -6.90
CA ALA A 153 12.72 -11.31 -7.01
C ALA A 153 11.25 -10.82 -7.10
N GLU A 154 10.38 -11.54 -7.83
CA GLU A 154 8.96 -11.19 -7.92
C GLU A 154 8.23 -11.37 -6.57
N ILE A 155 8.48 -12.46 -5.85
CA ILE A 155 7.77 -12.74 -4.58
C ILE A 155 8.25 -11.90 -3.39
N GLU A 156 9.36 -11.17 -3.53
CA GLU A 156 9.93 -10.38 -2.43
C GLU A 156 9.06 -9.17 -2.05
N ASN A 157 8.33 -8.60 -3.01
CA ASN A 157 7.52 -7.40 -2.81
C ASN A 157 6.04 -7.62 -3.15
N PRO A 158 5.27 -8.37 -2.32
CA PRO A 158 3.90 -8.78 -2.63
C PRO A 158 2.86 -7.64 -2.72
N PHE A 159 3.24 -6.44 -2.31
CA PHE A 159 2.40 -5.24 -2.32
C PHE A 159 2.77 -4.27 -3.47
N GLY A 160 3.57 -4.73 -4.43
CA GLY A 160 3.93 -3.97 -5.61
C GLY A 160 2.80 -3.87 -6.64
N TYR A 161 3.22 -3.76 -7.90
CA TYR A 161 2.32 -3.66 -9.07
C TYR A 161 2.71 -4.65 -10.17
N ASP A 162 3.49 -5.68 -9.84
CA ASP A 162 3.83 -6.75 -10.75
C ASP A 162 2.63 -7.68 -10.97
N ASP A 163 2.62 -8.44 -12.07
CA ASP A 163 1.47 -9.28 -12.44
C ASP A 163 1.13 -10.35 -11.37
N ASN A 164 2.12 -10.76 -10.58
CA ASN A 164 2.00 -11.77 -9.53
C ASN A 164 1.78 -11.17 -8.12
N ASP A 165 1.64 -9.85 -8.00
CA ASP A 165 1.38 -9.17 -6.73
C ASP A 165 -0.08 -9.28 -6.28
N LEU A 166 -0.32 -8.94 -5.02
CA LEU A 166 -1.67 -8.94 -4.45
C LEU A 166 -2.56 -7.89 -5.15
N PRO A 167 -3.77 -8.26 -5.62
CA PRO A 167 -4.67 -7.31 -6.29
C PRO A 167 -5.40 -6.42 -5.27
N LEU A 168 -4.68 -5.54 -4.58
CA LEU A 168 -5.19 -4.73 -3.47
C LEU A 168 -6.40 -3.88 -3.85
N ASN A 169 -6.39 -3.28 -5.05
CA ASN A 169 -7.52 -2.47 -5.54
C ASN A 169 -8.81 -3.30 -5.62
N ARG A 170 -8.68 -4.57 -6.06
CA ARG A 170 -9.83 -5.48 -6.14
C ARG A 170 -10.36 -5.82 -4.75
N TYR A 171 -9.49 -6.07 -3.78
CA TYR A 171 -9.90 -6.30 -2.39
C TYR A 171 -10.62 -5.07 -1.80
N CYS A 172 -10.13 -3.86 -2.10
CA CYS A 172 -10.81 -2.62 -1.68
C CYS A 172 -12.19 -2.47 -2.33
N ASP A 173 -12.32 -2.77 -3.62
CA ASP A 173 -13.60 -2.70 -4.33
C ASP A 173 -14.62 -3.73 -3.82
N GLU A 174 -14.16 -4.94 -3.49
CA GLU A 174 -14.98 -5.99 -2.88
C GLU A 174 -15.44 -5.58 -1.48
N LEU A 175 -14.51 -5.14 -0.62
CA LEU A 175 -14.82 -4.65 0.73
C LEU A 175 -15.81 -3.47 0.71
N LYS A 176 -15.64 -2.52 -0.21
CA LYS A 176 -16.56 -1.40 -0.38
C LYS A 176 -17.98 -1.88 -0.67
N LYS A 177 -18.14 -2.83 -1.60
CA LYS A 177 -19.45 -3.40 -1.95
C LYS A 177 -20.08 -4.12 -0.77
N GLU A 178 -19.29 -4.86 0.01
CA GLU A 178 -19.78 -5.55 1.21
C GLU A 178 -20.29 -4.56 2.28
N VAL A 179 -19.52 -3.50 2.55
CA VAL A 179 -19.90 -2.46 3.50
C VAL A 179 -21.17 -1.73 3.03
N GLU A 180 -21.22 -1.33 1.76
CA GLU A 180 -22.41 -0.72 1.16
C GLU A 180 -23.62 -1.65 1.30
N TYR A 181 -23.48 -2.93 0.95
CA TYR A 181 -24.55 -3.91 1.09
C TYR A 181 -25.06 -4.01 2.53
N ILE A 182 -24.16 -4.08 3.52
CA ILE A 182 -24.54 -4.11 4.94
C ILE A 182 -25.33 -2.86 5.31
N ILE A 183 -24.85 -1.67 4.95
CA ILE A 183 -25.51 -0.39 5.25
C ILE A 183 -26.93 -0.36 4.67
N TYR A 184 -27.13 -0.83 3.44
CA TYR A 184 -28.45 -0.87 2.80
C TYR A 184 -29.42 -1.88 3.43
N HIS A 185 -28.93 -2.89 4.16
CA HIS A 185 -29.75 -3.99 4.70
C HIS A 185 -29.80 -4.02 6.23
N ILE A 186 -29.36 -2.96 6.93
CA ILE A 186 -29.47 -2.88 8.39
C ILE A 186 -30.97 -2.88 8.78
N PRO A 187 -31.46 -3.89 9.54
CA PRO A 187 -32.85 -3.91 9.97
C PRO A 187 -33.10 -2.75 10.94
N THR A 188 -33.95 -1.80 10.55
CA THR A 188 -34.27 -0.61 11.34
C THR A 188 -35.33 -0.88 12.42
N GLN A 189 -35.96 -2.05 12.42
CA GLN A 189 -36.95 -2.45 13.43
C GLN A 189 -36.65 -3.86 13.95
N SER A 190 -36.38 -3.96 15.25
CA SER A 190 -36.50 -5.21 15.99
C SER A 190 -37.99 -5.50 16.20
N THR A 191 -38.71 -5.97 15.18
CA THR A 191 -40.04 -6.55 15.39
C THR A 191 -39.88 -7.85 16.16
N SER A 192 -39.87 -7.74 17.48
CA SER A 192 -39.94 -8.86 18.40
C SER A 192 -41.31 -9.51 18.30
N ILE A 193 -41.45 -10.45 17.36
CA ILE A 193 -42.57 -11.40 17.22
C ILE A 193 -42.88 -12.20 18.50
N LEU A 194 -42.05 -12.07 19.55
CA LEU A 194 -42.25 -12.70 20.86
C LEU A 194 -42.98 -11.80 21.88
N LEU A 195 -43.24 -10.52 21.59
CA LEU A 195 -43.93 -9.62 22.52
C LEU A 195 -45.39 -9.30 22.15
N ASP A 196 -45.85 -9.66 20.95
CA ASP A 196 -47.23 -9.42 20.48
C ASP A 196 -48.21 -10.58 20.80
N GLY A 197 -47.83 -11.48 21.72
CA GLY A 197 -48.59 -12.68 22.11
C GLY A 197 -49.19 -12.64 23.52
N GLN A 198 -49.54 -11.47 24.06
CA GLN A 198 -50.26 -11.31 25.33
C GLN A 198 -51.57 -10.54 25.10
#